data_AF-A0A9E4FVB7-F1
#
_entry.id   AF-A0A9E4FVB7-F1
#
_cell.length_a   1.000
_cell.length_b   1.000
_cell.length_c   1.000
_cell.angle_alpha   90.00
_cell.angle_beta   90.00
_cell.angle_gamma   90.00
#
_symmetry.space_group_name_H-M   'P 1'
#
loop_
_entity.id
_entity.type
_entity.pdbx_description
1 polymer ?
#
loop_
_entity_poly.entity_id
_entity_poly.type
_entity_poly.pdbx_seq_one_letter_code
_entity_poly.pdbx_strand_id
1 'polypeptide(L)'
;LLAAERTQLEEETVTLQRQVELAQERLAKARRRLDLVRRLLDEEHGADTSAAPHTRQVSPISAVEHVCDIAEQVLAERDAQPMYYKELAVEIIKRGGALGGQNPAGILTARLVADDRFV
;
A
#
# COMPACT_ATOMS: atom_id res chain seq x y z
N LEU A 1 25.67 -47.67 -9.57
CA LEU A 1 25.90 -46.22 -9.77
C LEU A 1 24.67 -45.57 -10.42
N LEU A 2 24.30 -45.95 -11.65
CA LEU A 2 23.13 -45.39 -12.36
C LEU A 2 21.78 -45.53 -11.62
N ALA A 3 21.58 -46.61 -10.86
CA ALA A 3 20.34 -46.80 -10.09
C ALA A 3 20.21 -45.80 -8.92
N ALA A 4 21.32 -45.48 -8.24
CA ALA A 4 21.33 -44.53 -7.13
C ALA A 4 21.16 -43.08 -7.63
N GLU A 5 21.79 -42.75 -8.75
CA GLU A 5 21.66 -41.45 -9.42
C GLU A 5 20.21 -41.22 -9.91
N ARG A 6 19.56 -42.26 -10.44
CA ARG A 6 18.14 -42.20 -10.79
C ARG A 6 17.26 -41.91 -9.58
N THR A 7 17.46 -42.61 -8.45
CA THR A 7 16.66 -42.39 -7.24
C THR A 7 16.86 -40.98 -6.69
N GLN A 8 18.10 -40.47 -6.70
CA GLN A 8 18.39 -39.10 -6.29
C GLN A 8 17.66 -38.07 -7.17
N LEU A 9 17.67 -38.25 -8.49
CA LEU A 9 16.95 -37.37 -9.42
C LEU A 9 15.42 -37.46 -9.24
N GLU A 10 14.87 -38.63 -8.90
CA GLU A 10 13.45 -38.81 -8.57
C GLU A 10 13.09 -38.05 -7.27
N GLU A 11 13.94 -38.08 -6.25
CA GLU A 11 13.74 -37.32 -5.01
C GLU A 11 13.87 -35.79 -5.21
N GLU A 12 14.85 -35.37 -6.02
CA GLU A 12 15.04 -33.97 -6.37
C GLU A 12 13.85 -33.42 -7.17
N THR A 13 13.33 -34.19 -8.14
CA THR A 13 12.15 -33.78 -8.92
C THR A 13 10.91 -33.65 -8.03
N VAL A 14 10.65 -34.61 -7.13
CA VAL A 14 9.54 -34.50 -6.16
C VAL A 14 9.69 -33.26 -5.27
N THR A 15 10.90 -32.98 -4.80
CA THR A 15 11.18 -31.83 -3.93
C THR A 15 10.95 -30.51 -4.68
N LEU A 16 11.48 -30.39 -5.90
CA LEU A 16 11.29 -29.20 -6.74
C LEU A 16 9.82 -29.00 -7.09
N GLN A 17 9.10 -30.07 -7.39
CA GLN A 17 7.69 -30.00 -7.73
C GLN A 17 6.85 -29.47 -6.56
N ARG A 18 7.14 -29.91 -5.33
CA ARG A 18 6.51 -29.39 -4.12
C ARG A 18 6.82 -27.90 -3.88
N GLN A 19 8.05 -27.46 -4.18
CA GLN A 19 8.41 -26.05 -4.08
C GLN A 19 7.66 -25.19 -5.10
N VAL A 20 7.48 -25.69 -6.33
CA VAL A 20 6.70 -25.03 -7.38
C VAL A 20 5.24 -24.87 -6.94
N GLU A 21 4.63 -25.92 -6.41
CA GLU A 21 3.24 -25.86 -5.90
C GLU A 21 3.08 -24.79 -4.81
N LEU A 22 3.97 -24.79 -3.82
CA LEU A 22 3.96 -23.77 -2.75
C LEU A 22 4.15 -22.35 -3.28
N ALA A 23 5.03 -22.17 -4.28
CA ALA A 23 5.23 -20.87 -4.91
C ALA A 23 3.99 -20.42 -5.70
N GLN A 24 3.33 -21.35 -6.41
CA GLN A 24 2.09 -21.07 -7.14
C GLN A 24 0.94 -20.69 -6.21
N GLU A 25 0.80 -21.34 -5.05
CA GLU A 25 -0.19 -20.97 -4.04
C GLU A 25 0.05 -19.56 -3.50
N ARG A 26 1.31 -19.22 -3.18
CA ARG A 26 1.69 -17.88 -2.73
C ARG A 26 1.38 -16.83 -3.79
N LEU A 27 1.71 -17.12 -5.06
CA LEU A 27 1.42 -16.26 -6.20
C LEU A 27 -0.10 -16.05 -6.35
N ALA A 28 -0.90 -17.12 -6.29
CA ALA A 28 -2.35 -17.05 -6.38
C ALA A 28 -2.95 -16.19 -5.26
N LYS A 29 -2.46 -16.34 -4.02
CA LYS A 29 -2.88 -15.52 -2.88
C LYS A 29 -2.53 -14.04 -3.08
N ALA A 30 -1.31 -13.75 -3.56
CA ALA A 30 -0.88 -12.39 -3.85
C ALA A 30 -1.72 -11.76 -4.97
N ARG A 31 -2.02 -12.50 -6.05
CA ARG A 31 -2.89 -12.05 -7.14
C ARG A 31 -4.30 -11.72 -6.66
N ARG A 32 -4.92 -12.61 -5.86
CA ARG A 32 -6.25 -12.33 -5.27
C ARG A 32 -6.25 -11.07 -4.42
N ARG A 33 -5.19 -10.87 -3.62
CA ARG A 33 -5.05 -9.66 -2.80
C ARG A 33 -4.89 -8.41 -3.68
N LEU A 34 -4.09 -8.50 -4.73
CA LEU A 34 -3.89 -7.42 -5.69
C LEU A 34 -5.18 -7.07 -6.42
N ASP A 35 -5.94 -8.07 -6.88
CA ASP A 35 -7.24 -7.87 -7.53
C ASP A 35 -8.25 -7.22 -6.57
N LEU A 36 -8.26 -7.60 -5.29
CA LEU A 36 -9.09 -6.95 -4.28
C LEU A 36 -8.70 -5.47 -4.11
N VAL A 37 -7.41 -5.17 -3.98
CA VAL A 37 -6.93 -3.78 -3.89
C VAL A 37 -7.32 -2.98 -5.14
N ARG A 38 -7.17 -3.55 -6.34
CA ARG A 38 -7.60 -2.90 -7.59
C ARG A 38 -9.09 -2.57 -7.58
N ARG A 39 -9.95 -3.53 -7.20
CA ARG A 39 -11.40 -3.29 -7.11
C ARG A 39 -11.75 -2.20 -6.11
N LEU A 40 -11.12 -2.19 -4.94
CA LEU A 40 -11.35 -1.15 -3.94
C LEU A 40 -10.96 0.23 -4.47
N LEU A 41 -9.84 0.32 -5.20
CA LEU A 41 -9.43 1.56 -5.87
C LEU A 41 -10.39 1.94 -7.00
N ASP A 42 -10.85 1.00 -7.81
CA ASP A 42 -11.78 1.26 -8.92
C ASP A 42 -13.18 1.69 -8.40
N GLU A 43 -13.65 1.11 -7.29
CA GLU A 43 -14.90 1.51 -6.62
C GLU A 43 -14.79 2.90 -5.98
N GLU A 44 -13.62 3.29 -5.47
CA GLU A 44 -13.34 4.65 -5.01
C GLU A 44 -13.36 5.68 -6.16
N HIS A 45 -13.00 5.29 -7.38
CA HIS A 45 -13.01 6.17 -8.56
C HIS A 45 -14.33 6.11 -9.36
N GLY A 46 -15.19 5.11 -9.11
CA GLY A 46 -16.41 4.85 -9.89
C GLY A 46 -17.69 5.53 -9.40
N ALA A 47 -17.70 6.13 -8.21
CA ALA A 47 -18.92 6.73 -7.64
C ALA A 47 -19.28 8.12 -8.22
N ASP A 48 -18.36 8.79 -8.93
CA ASP A 48 -18.56 10.13 -9.49
C ASP A 48 -18.55 10.17 -11.02
N THR A 49 -19.16 9.19 -11.68
CA THR A 49 -19.41 9.29 -13.13
C THR A 49 -20.83 9.76 -13.41
N SER A 50 -21.11 11.02 -13.07
CA SER A 50 -22.12 11.81 -13.76
C SER A 50 -21.58 13.22 -13.99
N ALA A 51 -21.48 13.57 -15.28
CA ALA A 51 -21.21 14.88 -15.86
C ALA A 51 -19.75 15.39 -15.95
N ALA A 52 -19.20 15.17 -17.16
CA ALA A 52 -18.43 16.12 -17.97
C ALA A 52 -16.95 16.40 -17.63
N PRO A 53 -16.12 16.71 -18.66
CA PRO A 53 -14.67 16.62 -18.58
C PRO A 53 -14.04 17.99 -18.31
N HIS A 54 -13.47 18.16 -17.12
CA HIS A 54 -12.46 19.21 -16.89
C HIS A 54 -11.16 18.58 -16.42
N THR A 55 -10.28 18.40 -17.38
CA THR A 55 -8.84 18.20 -17.23
C THR A 55 -8.27 19.35 -16.40
N ARG A 56 -8.06 19.10 -15.11
CA ARG A 56 -7.04 19.80 -14.32
C ARG A 56 -6.03 18.76 -13.88
N GLN A 57 -5.00 18.60 -14.70
CA GLN A 57 -3.74 17.98 -14.26
C GLN A 57 -3.20 18.85 -13.11
N VAL A 58 -3.43 18.39 -11.88
CA VAL A 58 -2.68 18.87 -10.73
C VAL A 58 -1.52 17.88 -10.57
N SER A 59 -0.30 18.38 -10.79
CA SER A 59 0.92 17.60 -10.65
C SER A 59 0.97 16.90 -9.29
N PRO A 60 1.13 15.57 -9.23
CA PRO A 60 1.03 14.80 -7.99
C PRO A 60 2.18 15.04 -6.99
N ILE A 61 3.23 15.76 -7.40
CA ILE A 61 4.43 15.99 -6.58
C ILE A 61 4.12 16.95 -5.41
N SER A 62 3.29 17.97 -5.63
CA SER A 62 3.00 18.99 -4.61
C SER A 62 2.06 18.51 -3.50
N ALA A 63 1.24 17.49 -3.76
CA ALA A 63 0.27 16.98 -2.78
C ALA A 63 0.90 16.07 -1.72
N VAL A 64 2.04 15.45 -2.01
CA VAL A 64 2.74 14.55 -1.08
C VAL A 64 3.50 15.35 -0.03
N GLU A 65 4.28 16.35 -0.43
CA GLU A 65 4.99 17.27 0.47
C GLU A 65 4.00 17.96 1.43
N HIS A 66 2.86 18.42 0.89
CA HIS A 66 1.81 19.09 1.66
C HIS A 66 1.17 18.21 2.77
N VAL A 67 1.15 16.89 2.63
CA VAL A 67 0.60 15.99 3.67
C VAL A 67 1.60 15.78 4.81
N CYS A 68 2.89 15.60 4.49
CA CYS A 68 3.95 15.47 5.48
C CYS A 68 4.14 16.77 6.26
N ASP A 69 4.06 17.93 5.60
CA ASP A 69 4.21 19.22 6.28
C ASP A 69 3.06 19.51 7.25
N ILE A 70 1.82 19.14 6.88
CA ILE A 70 0.69 19.23 7.81
C ILE A 70 0.85 18.25 8.97
N ALA A 71 1.34 17.02 8.71
CA ALA A 71 1.60 16.05 9.76
C ALA A 71 2.63 16.58 10.79
N GLU A 72 3.70 17.20 10.30
CA GLU A 72 4.74 17.82 11.13
C GLU A 72 4.16 18.94 12.00
N GLN A 73 3.34 19.84 11.42
CA GLN A 73 2.67 20.91 12.17
C GLN A 73 1.75 20.36 13.27
N VAL A 74 0.95 19.33 12.96
CA VAL A 74 0.03 18.72 13.93
C VAL A 74 0.79 18.07 15.10
N LEU A 75 1.93 17.44 14.84
CA LEU A 75 2.76 16.84 15.87
C LEU A 75 3.52 17.88 16.70
N ALA A 76 4.00 18.95 16.06
CA ALA A 76 4.69 20.06 16.73
C ALA A 76 3.77 20.80 17.71
N GLU A 77 2.50 21.02 17.34
CA GLU A 77 1.51 21.70 18.20
C GLU A 77 1.12 20.89 19.45
N ARG A 78 1.36 19.58 19.45
CA ARG A 78 1.01 18.68 20.56
C ARG A 78 2.16 18.35 21.50
N ASP A 79 3.29 19.04 21.38
CA ASP A 79 4.42 18.93 22.32
C ASP A 79 4.91 17.47 22.47
N ALA A 80 5.09 16.78 21.33
CA ALA A 80 5.59 15.41 21.21
C ALA A 80 4.77 14.31 21.92
N GLN A 81 3.49 14.55 22.20
CA GLN A 81 2.61 13.50 22.73
C GLN A 81 2.38 12.39 21.68
N PRO A 82 2.45 11.10 22.08
CA PRO A 82 2.17 9.99 21.17
C PRO A 82 0.75 10.11 20.60
N MET A 83 0.63 10.02 19.27
CA MET A 83 -0.65 10.09 18.56
C MET A 83 -0.83 8.84 17.70
N TYR A 84 -2.05 8.31 17.66
CA TYR A 84 -2.37 7.21 16.76
C TYR A 84 -2.46 7.71 15.31
N TYR A 85 -1.93 6.94 14.35
CA TYR A 85 -1.97 7.28 12.92
C TYR A 85 -3.39 7.60 12.40
N LYS A 86 -4.42 6.97 12.98
CA LYS A 86 -5.82 7.25 12.64
C LYS A 86 -6.25 8.66 13.05
N GLU A 87 -5.79 9.14 14.20
CA GLU A 87 -6.09 10.47 14.71
C GLU A 87 -5.33 11.53 13.91
N LEU A 88 -4.05 11.26 13.62
CA LEU A 88 -3.23 12.13 12.79
C LEU A 88 -3.82 12.30 11.39
N ALA A 89 -4.29 11.22 10.77
CA ALA A 89 -4.94 11.28 9.46
C ALA A 89 -6.22 12.12 9.47
N VAL A 90 -7.02 12.05 10.54
CA VAL A 90 -8.22 12.87 10.71
C VAL A 90 -7.86 14.35 10.83
N GLU A 91 -6.84 14.71 11.62
CA GLU A 91 -6.39 16.09 11.75
C GLU A 91 -5.82 16.66 10.45
N ILE A 92 -5.06 15.84 9.71
CA ILE A 92 -4.54 16.23 8.40
C ILE A 92 -5.69 16.53 7.41
N ILE A 93 -6.73 15.67 7.36
CA ILE A 93 -7.90 15.89 6.50
C ILE A 93 -8.64 17.17 6.90
N LYS A 94 -8.84 17.41 8.21
CA LYS A 94 -9.49 18.65 8.71
C LYS A 94 -8.76 19.92 8.27
N ARG A 95 -7.43 19.85 8.13
CA ARG A 95 -6.58 20.96 7.67
C ARG A 95 -6.46 21.06 6.14
N GLY A 96 -7.24 20.29 5.41
CA GLY A 96 -7.25 20.29 3.94
C GLY A 96 -6.16 19.41 3.31
N GLY A 97 -5.51 18.54 4.09
CA GLY A 97 -4.57 17.57 3.57
C GLY A 97 -5.27 16.50 2.74
N ALA A 98 -4.75 16.26 1.53
CA ALA A 98 -5.29 15.27 0.60
C ALA A 98 -4.82 13.84 0.97
N LEU A 99 -5.44 13.27 1.99
CA LEU A 99 -5.41 11.84 2.29
C LEU A 99 -6.66 11.19 1.68
N GLY A 100 -6.57 10.78 0.42
CA GLY A 100 -7.65 10.05 -0.27
C GLY A 100 -7.79 8.60 0.20
N GLY A 101 -8.87 7.95 -0.21
CA GLY A 101 -9.10 6.50 -0.05
C GLY A 101 -9.80 6.05 1.25
N GLN A 102 -10.19 4.78 1.29
CA GLN A 102 -10.93 4.14 2.40
C GLN A 102 -10.10 3.95 3.67
N ASN A 103 -8.77 4.02 3.58
CA ASN A 103 -7.88 3.94 4.74
C ASN A 103 -6.83 5.08 4.75
N PRO A 104 -7.23 6.29 5.20
CA PRO A 104 -6.36 7.45 5.28
C PRO A 104 -5.13 7.23 6.18
N ALA A 105 -5.29 6.46 7.26
CA ALA A 105 -4.23 6.15 8.20
C ALA A 105 -3.13 5.29 7.56
N GLY A 106 -3.51 4.24 6.82
CA GLY A 106 -2.56 3.37 6.13
C GLY A 106 -1.77 4.10 5.04
N ILE A 107 -2.43 4.99 4.30
CA ILE A 107 -1.80 5.82 3.27
C ILE A 107 -0.85 6.83 3.91
N LEU A 108 -1.25 7.45 5.03
CA LEU A 108 -0.39 8.32 5.79
C LEU A 108 0.86 7.59 6.29
N THR A 109 0.72 6.42 6.91
CA THR A 109 1.86 5.64 7.40
C THR A 109 2.82 5.28 6.27
N ALA A 110 2.32 4.85 5.11
CA ALA A 110 3.18 4.53 3.97
C ALA A 110 3.96 5.74 3.45
N ARG A 111 3.39 6.96 3.55
CA ARG A 111 4.05 8.21 3.17
C ARG A 111 5.07 8.66 4.20
N LEU A 112 4.73 8.63 5.49
CA LEU A 112 5.64 9.03 6.58
C LEU A 112 6.86 8.12 6.66
N VAL A 113 6.70 6.80 6.46
CA VAL A 113 7.82 5.85 6.45
C VAL A 113 8.80 6.10 5.30
N ALA A 114 8.36 6.73 4.21
CA ALA A 114 9.21 7.10 3.09
C ALA A 114 9.87 8.47 3.24
N ASP A 115 9.53 9.24 4.28
CA ASP A 115 10.04 10.58 4.55
C ASP A 115 11.00 10.51 5.74
N ASP A 116 12.29 10.81 5.50
CA ASP A 116 13.37 10.70 6.48
C ASP A 116 13.17 11.58 7.74
N ARG A 117 12.21 12.51 7.72
CA ARG A 117 11.83 13.35 8.87
C ARG A 117 11.08 12.60 9.95
N PHE A 118 10.43 11.48 9.62
CA PHE A 118 9.54 10.75 10.53
C PHE A 118 10.11 9.34 10.83
N VAL A 119 11.08 9.29 11.75
CA VAL A 119 11.74 8.07 12.24
C VAL A 119 11.54 7.88 13.74
#